data_AF-A0A3N5RG81-F1
#
_entry.id   AF-A0A3N5RG81-F1
#
_cell.length_a   1.000
_cell.length_b   1.000
_cell.length_c   1.000
_cell.angle_alpha   90.00
_cell.angle_beta   90.00
_cell.angle_gamma   90.00
#
_symmetry.space_group_name_H-M   'P 1'
#
loop_
_entity.id
_entity.type
_entity.pdbx_description
1 polymer ?
#
loop_
_entity_poly.entity_id
_entity_poly.type
_entity_poly.pdbx_seq_one_letter_code
_entity_poly.pdbx_strand_id
1 'polypeptide(L)'
;MNYYGFNFQWMFSWNPAQRPAPADERALDFLTKYGFNFVRIPTDYRFWTENFDYTHPDETIFEYIDRYLQVCSSRGIHLSLNLHRAPGYCINRNDLEKHNLWRDKIAQDAFVFLWETFTRRYQNVPCEVLSFDLLNEPPGLWQYGMTRKRHAALIRRTVGAIRAIDPDRMIVIDGLGGGSMAMPELADLGVIHSGRGYDPMPVSHHQATWWNGHAQCPAPLYPGLKWQGRTWDLAALRAAYRPWLNVQKRGVAIHIGEFGCFNRTPNDIALRWLADLLG
;
A
#
# COMPACT_ATOMS: atom_id res chain seq x y z
N MET A 1 10.72 16.92 -3.66
CA MET A 1 11.10 16.53 -2.27
C MET A 1 10.82 15.04 -2.13
N ASN A 2 11.62 14.29 -1.39
CA ASN A 2 11.35 12.87 -1.14
C ASN A 2 10.33 12.72 -0.01
N TYR A 3 9.55 11.63 -0.03
CA TYR A 3 8.51 11.34 0.95
C TYR A 3 9.02 10.38 2.04
N TYR A 4 9.04 10.86 3.28
CA TYR A 4 9.43 10.09 4.47
C TYR A 4 8.35 10.21 5.53
N GLY A 5 7.92 9.08 6.09
CA GLY A 5 6.90 9.09 7.13
C GLY A 5 6.34 7.72 7.45
N PHE A 6 5.07 7.68 7.85
CA PHE A 6 4.46 6.52 8.49
C PHE A 6 3.10 6.17 7.90
N ASN A 7 2.67 4.93 8.14
CA ASN A 7 1.31 4.48 7.86
C ASN A 7 0.46 4.62 9.12
N PHE A 8 -0.77 5.12 8.99
CA PHE A 8 -1.73 5.20 10.09
C PHE A 8 -2.97 4.35 9.82
N GLN A 9 -3.37 3.54 10.81
CA GLN A 9 -4.42 2.52 10.67
C GLN A 9 -5.80 3.03 11.08
N TRP A 10 -6.05 4.34 11.02
CA TRP A 10 -7.28 4.96 11.52
C TRP A 10 -8.56 4.40 10.87
N MET A 11 -8.45 3.91 9.64
CA MET A 11 -9.56 3.34 8.86
C MET A 11 -9.18 1.97 8.25
N PHE A 12 -8.26 1.24 8.88
CA PHE A 12 -7.61 0.07 8.27
C PHE A 12 -8.45 -1.21 8.23
N SER A 13 -9.24 -1.48 9.28
CA SER A 13 -10.00 -2.73 9.39
C SER A 13 -11.40 -2.44 9.91
N TRP A 14 -12.39 -2.73 9.07
CA TRP A 14 -13.78 -2.55 9.43
C TRP A 14 -14.32 -3.72 10.27
N ASN A 15 -15.19 -3.38 11.23
CA ASN A 15 -16.15 -4.30 11.83
C ASN A 15 -17.48 -3.56 12.12
N PRO A 16 -18.61 -4.26 12.29
CA PRO A 16 -19.92 -3.63 12.45
C PRO A 16 -20.07 -2.67 13.65
N ALA A 17 -19.23 -2.82 14.67
CA ALA A 17 -19.28 -2.00 15.89
C ALA A 17 -18.35 -0.77 15.84
N GLN A 18 -17.56 -0.63 14.77
CA GLN A 18 -16.48 0.35 14.71
C GLN A 18 -16.74 1.42 13.65
N ARG A 19 -16.62 2.69 14.07
CA ARG A 19 -16.44 3.83 13.17
C ARG A 19 -14.93 4.05 12.92
N PRO A 20 -14.54 4.72 11.81
CA PRO A 20 -13.15 5.12 11.62
C PRO A 20 -12.66 5.96 12.81
N ALA A 21 -11.40 5.79 13.19
CA ALA A 21 -10.80 6.58 14.26
C ALA A 21 -10.57 8.03 13.80
N PRO A 22 -10.61 9.03 14.69
CA PRO A 22 -10.12 10.36 14.36
C PRO A 22 -8.63 10.34 14.04
N ALA A 23 -8.14 11.35 13.33
CA ALA A 23 -6.70 11.51 13.12
C ALA A 23 -5.97 11.71 14.46
N ASP A 24 -4.84 11.02 14.62
CA ASP A 24 -3.95 11.20 15.76
C ASP A 24 -3.09 12.46 15.57
N GLU A 25 -3.63 13.60 15.97
CA GLU A 25 -2.96 14.89 15.84
C GLU A 25 -1.64 14.96 16.62
N ARG A 26 -1.53 14.25 17.76
CA ARG A 26 -0.28 14.22 18.54
C ARG A 26 0.82 13.46 17.80
N ALA A 27 0.47 12.37 17.13
CA ALA A 27 1.41 11.65 16.28
C ALA A 27 1.79 12.46 15.04
N LEU A 28 0.86 13.21 14.44
CA LEU A 28 1.17 14.11 13.34
C LEU A 28 2.12 15.26 13.76
N ASP A 29 1.91 15.84 14.94
CA ASP A 29 2.82 16.85 15.50
C ASP A 29 4.23 16.27 15.73
N PHE A 30 4.31 15.00 16.15
CA PHE A 30 5.57 14.27 16.25
C PHE A 30 6.24 14.14 14.88
N LEU A 31 5.51 13.74 13.83
CA LEU A 31 6.06 13.63 12.47
C LEU A 31 6.69 14.96 12.03
N THR A 32 5.96 16.07 12.16
CA THR A 32 6.47 17.41 11.80
C THR A 32 7.71 17.78 12.63
N LYS A 33 7.70 17.52 13.94
CA LYS A 33 8.82 17.83 14.84
C LYS A 33 10.13 17.13 14.41
N TYR A 34 10.04 15.92 13.85
CA TYR A 34 11.20 15.15 13.41
C TYR A 34 11.43 15.20 11.89
N GLY A 35 10.75 16.10 11.18
CA GLY A 35 10.99 16.37 9.75
C GLY A 35 10.37 15.35 8.78
N PHE A 36 9.44 14.52 9.23
CA PHE A 36 8.65 13.66 8.35
C PHE A 36 7.57 14.48 7.62
N ASN A 37 7.28 14.11 6.38
CA ASN A 37 6.41 14.87 5.47
C ASN A 37 5.40 14.00 4.71
N PHE A 38 5.23 12.74 5.11
CA PHE A 38 4.38 11.78 4.42
C PHE A 38 3.55 10.94 5.40
N VAL A 39 2.30 10.71 5.04
CA VAL A 39 1.40 9.78 5.73
C VAL A 39 0.69 8.94 4.69
N ARG A 40 0.68 7.62 4.88
CA ARG A 40 -0.17 6.71 4.10
C ARG A 40 -1.34 6.22 4.96
N ILE A 41 -2.55 6.31 4.40
CA ILE A 41 -3.78 5.86 5.05
C ILE A 41 -4.33 4.65 4.30
N PRO A 42 -3.98 3.42 4.70
CA PRO A 42 -4.63 2.20 4.21
C PRO A 42 -6.06 2.10 4.77
N THR A 43 -7.03 1.98 3.87
CA THR A 43 -8.46 1.98 4.20
C THR A 43 -9.15 0.66 3.85
N ASP A 44 -10.28 0.39 4.51
CA ASP A 44 -11.17 -0.72 4.20
C ASP A 44 -12.49 -0.20 3.62
N TYR A 45 -12.80 -0.54 2.36
CA TYR A 45 -14.00 -0.01 1.69
C TYR A 45 -15.32 -0.35 2.41
N ARG A 46 -15.33 -1.39 3.25
CA ARG A 46 -16.52 -1.79 4.02
C ARG A 46 -16.93 -0.75 5.06
N PHE A 47 -16.07 0.21 5.40
CA PHE A 47 -16.48 1.36 6.23
C PHE A 47 -17.58 2.19 5.59
N TRP A 48 -17.62 2.27 4.26
CA TRP A 48 -18.59 3.06 3.50
C TRP A 48 -19.38 2.22 2.50
N THR A 49 -19.35 0.89 2.59
CA THR A 49 -20.11 0.03 1.68
C THR A 49 -20.68 -1.16 2.43
N GLU A 50 -22.00 -1.24 2.46
CA GLU A 50 -22.72 -2.35 3.09
C GLU A 50 -23.12 -3.39 2.05
N ASN A 51 -23.11 -4.67 2.45
CA ASN A 51 -23.65 -5.79 1.67
C ASN A 51 -23.14 -5.90 0.21
N PHE A 52 -21.93 -5.38 -0.05
CA PHE A 52 -21.34 -5.30 -1.40
C PHE A 52 -22.16 -4.43 -2.38
N ASP A 53 -22.97 -3.49 -1.88
CA ASP A 53 -23.63 -2.46 -2.69
C ASP A 53 -22.64 -1.34 -3.04
N TYR A 54 -21.74 -1.65 -3.98
CA TYR A 54 -20.63 -0.77 -4.33
C TYR A 54 -21.06 0.57 -4.93
N THR A 55 -22.28 0.66 -5.46
CA THR A 55 -22.79 1.85 -6.15
C THR A 55 -23.41 2.90 -5.23
N HIS A 56 -23.67 2.54 -3.97
CA HIS A 56 -24.27 3.44 -2.98
C HIS A 56 -23.38 3.52 -1.72
N PRO A 57 -22.17 4.09 -1.84
CA PRO A 57 -21.33 4.26 -0.67
C PRO A 57 -21.95 5.25 0.32
N ASP A 58 -21.79 5.01 1.62
CA ASP A 58 -22.13 6.00 2.65
C ASP A 58 -21.07 7.12 2.63
N GLU A 59 -21.34 8.17 1.86
CA GLU A 59 -20.41 9.28 1.69
C GLU A 59 -20.17 10.09 2.98
N THR A 60 -21.01 9.94 4.02
CA THR A 60 -20.76 10.59 5.32
C THR A 60 -19.46 10.09 5.97
N ILE A 61 -19.05 8.86 5.63
CA ILE A 61 -17.78 8.28 6.08
C ILE A 61 -16.59 8.98 5.44
N PHE A 62 -16.74 9.56 4.25
CA PHE A 62 -15.65 10.28 3.58
C PHE A 62 -15.26 11.57 4.31
N GLU A 63 -16.12 12.11 5.19
CA GLU A 63 -15.77 13.25 6.06
C GLU A 63 -14.58 12.95 6.98
N TYR A 64 -14.35 11.68 7.34
CA TYR A 64 -13.13 11.29 8.05
C TYR A 64 -11.88 11.45 7.19
N ILE A 65 -11.96 11.09 5.91
CA ILE A 65 -10.85 11.24 4.96
C ILE A 65 -10.59 12.73 4.70
N ASP A 66 -11.65 13.55 4.58
CA ASP A 66 -11.51 15.01 4.51
C ASP A 66 -10.77 15.56 5.73
N ARG A 67 -11.14 15.09 6.93
CA ARG A 67 -10.48 15.51 8.16
C ARG A 67 -9.01 15.08 8.18
N TYR A 68 -8.70 13.84 7.77
CA TYR A 68 -7.31 13.35 7.67
C TYR A 68 -6.49 14.24 6.73
N LEU A 69 -7.06 14.55 5.56
CA LEU A 69 -6.44 15.43 4.57
C LEU A 69 -6.21 16.83 5.13
N GLN A 70 -7.21 17.40 5.79
CA GLN A 70 -7.12 18.73 6.41
C GLN A 70 -6.00 18.79 7.46
N VAL A 71 -5.94 17.83 8.39
CA VAL A 71 -4.94 17.85 9.47
C VAL A 71 -3.53 17.56 8.97
N CYS A 72 -3.37 16.71 7.94
CA CYS A 72 -2.07 16.46 7.32
C CYS A 72 -1.62 17.70 6.53
N SER A 73 -2.49 18.26 5.68
CA SER A 73 -2.20 19.43 4.85
C SER A 73 -1.80 20.65 5.68
N SER A 74 -2.52 20.93 6.78
CA SER A 74 -2.18 22.04 7.69
C SER A 74 -0.79 21.93 8.35
N ARG A 75 -0.17 20.74 8.30
CA ARG A 75 1.17 20.45 8.82
C ARG A 75 2.23 20.27 7.73
N GLY A 76 1.86 20.49 6.46
CA GLY A 76 2.75 20.23 5.32
C GLY A 76 3.05 18.74 5.10
N ILE A 77 2.17 17.86 5.56
CA ILE A 77 2.30 16.41 5.40
C ILE A 77 1.47 15.98 4.18
N HIS A 78 2.12 15.31 3.23
CA HIS A 78 1.47 14.66 2.10
C HIS A 78 0.67 13.43 2.55
N LEU A 79 -0.58 13.29 2.10
CA LEU A 79 -1.43 12.13 2.37
C LEU A 79 -1.50 11.22 1.14
N SER A 80 -1.12 9.95 1.29
CA SER A 80 -1.35 8.89 0.32
C SER A 80 -2.57 8.07 0.74
N LEU A 81 -3.71 8.26 0.07
CA LEU A 81 -4.92 7.51 0.33
C LEU A 81 -4.83 6.14 -0.36
N ASN A 82 -4.96 5.05 0.38
CA ASN A 82 -4.86 3.70 -0.14
C ASN A 82 -6.13 2.88 0.10
N LEU A 83 -6.56 2.10 -0.89
CA LEU A 83 -7.51 1.00 -0.66
C LEU A 83 -6.76 -0.27 -0.27
N HIS A 84 -6.72 -0.57 1.03
CA HIS A 84 -6.10 -1.78 1.54
C HIS A 84 -7.01 -3.01 1.40
N ARG A 85 -8.30 -2.82 1.68
CA ARG A 85 -9.35 -3.70 1.20
C ARG A 85 -10.19 -2.95 0.20
N ALA A 86 -10.25 -3.47 -1.01
CA ALA A 86 -11.01 -2.93 -2.12
C ALA A 86 -12.10 -3.92 -2.56
N PRO A 87 -13.11 -3.49 -3.34
CA PRO A 87 -14.10 -4.40 -3.90
C PRO A 87 -13.46 -5.62 -4.57
N GLY A 88 -13.62 -6.80 -3.95
CA GLY A 88 -13.14 -8.06 -4.48
C GLY A 88 -11.66 -8.39 -4.26
N TYR A 89 -10.91 -7.60 -3.45
CA TYR A 89 -9.56 -8.00 -3.04
C TYR A 89 -9.11 -7.42 -1.69
N CYS A 90 -8.47 -8.25 -0.88
CA CYS A 90 -7.53 -7.84 0.17
C CYS A 90 -6.47 -8.93 0.35
N ILE A 91 -5.20 -8.55 0.53
CA ILE A 91 -4.13 -9.52 0.82
C ILE A 91 -4.42 -10.33 2.11
N ASN A 92 -5.02 -9.68 3.11
CA ASN A 92 -5.40 -10.27 4.37
C ASN A 92 -6.85 -10.74 4.31
N ARG A 93 -7.13 -12.02 4.60
CA ARG A 93 -8.50 -12.58 4.64
C ARG A 93 -9.31 -12.28 3.37
N ASN A 94 -8.74 -12.59 2.20
CA ASN A 94 -9.41 -12.41 0.90
C ASN A 94 -10.71 -13.23 0.80
N ASP A 95 -10.86 -14.29 1.61
CA ASP A 95 -12.05 -15.13 1.74
C ASP A 95 -13.31 -14.37 2.18
N LEU A 96 -13.16 -13.17 2.76
CA LEU A 96 -14.30 -12.31 3.15
C LEU A 96 -14.94 -11.57 1.97
N GLU A 97 -14.27 -11.51 0.82
CA GLU A 97 -14.83 -10.86 -0.37
C GLU A 97 -15.82 -11.78 -1.09
N LYS A 98 -16.95 -11.22 -1.51
CA LYS A 98 -17.95 -11.93 -2.33
C LYS A 98 -17.48 -12.13 -3.78
N HIS A 99 -16.74 -11.17 -4.31
CA HIS A 99 -16.29 -11.15 -5.69
C HIS A 99 -14.76 -11.21 -5.76
N ASN A 100 -14.22 -11.45 -6.95
CA ASN A 100 -12.79 -11.48 -7.21
C ASN A 100 -12.40 -10.36 -8.18
N LEU A 101 -11.67 -9.36 -7.69
CA LEU A 101 -11.22 -8.20 -8.47
C LEU A 101 -10.48 -8.59 -9.76
N TRP A 102 -9.77 -9.72 -9.75
CA TRP A 102 -8.94 -10.16 -10.88
C TRP A 102 -9.73 -10.86 -11.99
N ARG A 103 -11.01 -11.20 -11.77
CA ARG A 103 -11.84 -11.97 -12.71
C ARG A 103 -13.21 -11.34 -12.96
N ASP A 104 -13.81 -10.75 -11.95
CA ASP A 104 -15.21 -10.39 -11.96
C ASP A 104 -15.37 -8.93 -12.35
N LYS A 105 -16.11 -8.68 -13.45
CA LYS A 105 -16.34 -7.33 -13.96
C LYS A 105 -17.02 -6.43 -12.93
N ILE A 106 -17.94 -6.96 -12.12
CA ILE A 106 -18.62 -6.20 -11.06
C ILE A 106 -17.66 -5.62 -10.03
N ALA A 107 -16.65 -6.38 -9.60
CA ALA A 107 -15.62 -5.91 -8.68
C ALA A 107 -14.70 -4.87 -9.34
N GLN A 108 -14.36 -5.06 -10.61
CA GLN A 108 -13.54 -4.12 -11.38
C GLN A 108 -14.26 -2.80 -11.64
N ASP A 109 -15.55 -2.85 -11.96
CA ASP A 109 -16.39 -1.67 -12.14
C ASP A 109 -16.54 -0.92 -10.82
N ALA A 110 -16.78 -1.62 -9.71
CA ALA A 110 -16.83 -1.05 -8.37
C ALA A 110 -15.50 -0.39 -7.95
N PHE A 111 -14.37 -1.04 -8.23
CA PHE A 111 -13.05 -0.51 -7.95
C PHE A 111 -12.78 0.81 -8.69
N VAL A 112 -13.11 0.86 -9.98
CA VAL A 112 -12.98 2.08 -10.79
C VAL A 112 -13.96 3.15 -10.29
N PHE A 113 -15.20 2.79 -10.01
CA PHE A 113 -16.22 3.70 -9.48
C PHE A 113 -15.77 4.39 -8.20
N LEU A 114 -15.24 3.64 -7.21
CA LEU A 114 -14.75 4.23 -5.97
C LEU A 114 -13.62 5.23 -6.21
N TRP A 115 -12.67 4.90 -7.09
CA TRP A 115 -11.58 5.82 -7.42
C TRP A 115 -12.07 7.07 -8.16
N GLU A 116 -13.03 6.95 -9.08
CA GLU A 116 -13.68 8.11 -9.69
C GLU A 116 -14.40 8.97 -8.65
N THR A 117 -15.09 8.35 -7.67
CA THR A 117 -15.76 9.06 -6.57
C THR A 117 -14.78 9.87 -5.74
N PHE A 118 -13.65 9.28 -5.32
CA PHE A 118 -12.60 10.04 -4.63
C PHE A 118 -11.99 11.13 -5.52
N THR A 119 -11.81 10.86 -6.81
CA THR A 119 -11.26 11.85 -7.75
C THR A 119 -12.17 13.06 -7.88
N ARG A 120 -13.50 12.86 -8.00
CA ARG A 120 -14.47 13.98 -8.04
C ARG A 120 -14.49 14.74 -6.72
N ARG A 121 -14.45 14.04 -5.58
CA ARG A 121 -14.45 14.68 -4.25
C ARG A 121 -13.21 15.55 -4.02
N TYR A 122 -12.04 15.09 -4.47
CA TYR A 122 -10.77 15.75 -4.21
C TYR A 122 -10.16 16.45 -5.42
N GLN A 123 -10.93 16.69 -6.50
CA GLN A 123 -10.43 17.24 -7.76
C GLN A 123 -9.65 18.55 -7.59
N ASN A 124 -10.04 19.39 -6.62
CA ASN A 124 -9.40 20.68 -6.35
C ASN A 124 -8.26 20.61 -5.31
N VAL A 125 -7.90 19.41 -4.84
CA VAL A 125 -6.81 19.21 -3.88
C VAL A 125 -5.49 19.03 -4.65
N PRO A 126 -4.47 19.88 -4.44
CA PRO A 126 -3.20 19.76 -5.15
C PRO A 126 -2.53 18.39 -4.98
N CYS A 127 -1.81 17.93 -6.01
CA CYS A 127 -1.18 16.61 -6.00
C CYS A 127 0.02 16.52 -5.03
N GLU A 128 0.58 17.66 -4.63
CA GLU A 128 1.59 17.77 -3.57
C GLU A 128 1.02 17.42 -2.20
N VAL A 129 -0.30 17.56 -2.00
CA VAL A 129 -0.98 17.29 -0.73
C VAL A 129 -1.59 15.88 -0.70
N LEU A 130 -2.04 15.37 -1.85
CA LEU A 130 -2.78 14.11 -1.93
C LEU A 130 -2.39 13.25 -3.13
N SER A 131 -2.07 11.99 -2.87
CA SER A 131 -1.95 10.94 -3.87
C SER A 131 -2.90 9.77 -3.64
N PHE A 132 -3.19 9.03 -4.70
CA PHE A 132 -4.02 7.82 -4.69
C PHE A 132 -3.17 6.57 -4.89
N ASP A 133 -3.05 5.74 -3.85
CA ASP A 133 -2.43 4.42 -3.89
C ASP A 133 -3.49 3.35 -4.15
N LEU A 134 -3.55 2.89 -5.41
CA LEU A 134 -4.77 2.28 -5.96
C LEU A 134 -5.23 1.03 -5.21
N LEU A 135 -4.33 0.13 -4.87
CA LEU A 135 -4.66 -1.14 -4.25
C LEU A 135 -3.45 -1.65 -3.47
N ASN A 136 -3.65 -1.98 -2.19
CA ASN A 136 -2.59 -2.56 -1.39
C ASN A 136 -2.17 -3.94 -1.91
N GLU A 137 -0.87 -4.07 -2.18
CA GLU A 137 -0.15 -5.35 -2.33
C GLU A 137 -0.91 -6.43 -3.14
N PRO A 138 -1.06 -6.27 -4.47
CA PRO A 138 -1.58 -7.32 -5.33
C PRO A 138 -0.94 -8.70 -5.09
N PRO A 139 -1.66 -9.80 -5.35
CA PRO A 139 -1.22 -11.13 -4.96
C PRO A 139 -0.05 -11.63 -5.82
N GLY A 140 0.47 -12.81 -5.48
CA GLY A 140 1.44 -13.51 -6.33
C GLY A 140 0.85 -13.86 -7.71
N LEU A 141 1.71 -14.08 -8.71
CA LEU A 141 1.25 -14.52 -10.03
C LEU A 141 0.38 -15.77 -9.92
N TRP A 142 -0.71 -15.79 -10.69
CA TRP A 142 -1.72 -16.85 -10.79
C TRP A 142 -2.63 -17.01 -9.56
N GLN A 143 -2.28 -16.45 -8.41
CA GLN A 143 -3.17 -16.43 -7.25
C GLN A 143 -4.44 -15.65 -7.57
N TYR A 144 -5.59 -16.22 -7.20
CA TYR A 144 -6.92 -15.68 -7.50
C TYR A 144 -7.16 -15.46 -9.02
N GLY A 145 -6.36 -16.07 -9.90
CA GLY A 145 -6.41 -15.85 -11.33
C GLY A 145 -5.76 -14.54 -11.81
N MET A 146 -5.02 -13.85 -10.95
CA MET A 146 -4.26 -12.65 -11.33
C MET A 146 -3.11 -13.01 -12.26
N THR A 147 -2.94 -12.26 -13.34
CA THR A 147 -1.77 -12.30 -14.21
C THR A 147 -1.25 -10.88 -14.41
N ARG A 148 0.02 -10.71 -14.83
CA ARG A 148 0.54 -9.38 -15.20
C ARG A 148 -0.37 -8.65 -16.19
N LYS A 149 -0.91 -9.38 -17.19
CA LYS A 149 -1.83 -8.82 -18.19
C LYS A 149 -3.15 -8.34 -17.57
N ARG A 150 -3.78 -9.14 -16.71
CA ARG A 150 -5.05 -8.77 -16.05
C ARG A 150 -4.87 -7.60 -15.08
N HIS A 151 -3.81 -7.67 -14.27
CA HIS A 151 -3.42 -6.59 -13.37
C HIS A 151 -3.18 -5.29 -14.15
N ALA A 152 -2.31 -5.33 -15.16
CA ALA A 152 -1.97 -4.15 -15.95
C ALA A 152 -3.20 -3.55 -16.67
N ALA A 153 -4.12 -4.38 -17.17
CA ALA A 153 -5.36 -3.91 -17.78
C ALA A 153 -6.25 -3.15 -16.78
N LEU A 154 -6.43 -3.69 -15.57
CA LEU A 154 -7.22 -3.04 -14.52
C LEU A 154 -6.58 -1.73 -14.03
N ILE A 155 -5.26 -1.74 -13.79
CA ILE A 155 -4.54 -0.53 -13.36
C ILE A 155 -4.62 0.56 -14.43
N ARG A 156 -4.39 0.23 -15.71
CA ARG A 156 -4.51 1.21 -16.81
C ARG A 156 -5.91 1.77 -16.94
N ARG A 157 -6.94 0.92 -16.82
CA ARG A 157 -8.34 1.36 -16.81
C ARG A 157 -8.59 2.36 -15.68
N THR A 158 -8.13 2.05 -14.47
CA THR A 158 -8.35 2.87 -13.28
C THR A 158 -7.60 4.20 -13.38
N VAL A 159 -6.33 4.18 -13.78
CA VAL A 159 -5.53 5.39 -14.02
C VAL A 159 -6.16 6.28 -15.09
N GLY A 160 -6.64 5.67 -16.19
CA GLY A 160 -7.33 6.41 -17.25
C GLY A 160 -8.62 7.08 -16.76
N ALA A 161 -9.40 6.40 -15.91
CA ALA A 161 -10.62 6.95 -15.32
C ALA A 161 -10.34 8.13 -14.36
N ILE A 162 -9.34 7.98 -13.48
CA ILE A 162 -8.90 9.06 -12.58
C ILE A 162 -8.44 10.27 -13.40
N ARG A 163 -7.53 10.07 -14.36
CA ARG A 163 -6.96 11.18 -15.16
C ARG A 163 -7.93 11.83 -16.13
N ALA A 164 -9.03 11.16 -16.47
CA ALA A 164 -10.12 11.78 -17.22
C ALA A 164 -10.88 12.85 -16.39
N ILE A 165 -10.82 12.76 -15.06
CA ILE A 165 -11.46 13.70 -14.12
C ILE A 165 -10.41 14.70 -13.60
N ASP A 166 -9.25 14.22 -13.18
CA ASP A 166 -8.15 15.01 -12.61
C ASP A 166 -6.82 14.56 -13.24
N PRO A 167 -6.38 15.22 -14.33
CA PRO A 167 -5.15 14.87 -15.05
C PRO A 167 -3.88 14.96 -14.19
N ASP A 168 -3.89 15.81 -13.16
CA ASP A 168 -2.73 16.13 -12.33
C ASP A 168 -2.64 15.26 -11.08
N ARG A 169 -3.67 14.44 -10.78
CA ARG A 169 -3.68 13.54 -9.63
C ARG A 169 -2.45 12.63 -9.62
N MET A 170 -1.66 12.73 -8.55
CA MET A 170 -0.58 11.79 -8.27
C MET A 170 -1.16 10.41 -7.94
N ILE A 171 -0.68 9.38 -8.64
CA ILE A 171 -1.13 8.00 -8.48
C ILE A 171 0.07 7.11 -8.13
N VAL A 172 -0.14 6.21 -7.18
CA VAL A 172 0.79 5.19 -6.70
C VAL A 172 0.20 3.81 -7.00
N ILE A 173 1.06 2.87 -7.39
CA ILE A 173 0.68 1.47 -7.60
C ILE A 173 1.66 0.55 -6.87
N ASP A 174 1.14 -0.38 -6.09
CA ASP A 174 1.94 -1.36 -5.35
C ASP A 174 2.43 -2.50 -6.25
N GLY A 175 3.63 -3.00 -5.93
CA GLY A 175 4.21 -4.19 -6.56
C GLY A 175 3.35 -5.45 -6.44
N LEU A 176 3.51 -6.38 -7.37
CA LEU A 176 2.85 -7.68 -7.30
C LEU A 176 3.47 -8.55 -6.18
N GLY A 177 2.79 -9.64 -5.82
CA GLY A 177 3.35 -10.63 -4.88
C GLY A 177 3.56 -10.05 -3.50
N GLY A 178 2.57 -9.34 -2.96
CA GLY A 178 2.71 -8.72 -1.66
C GLY A 178 3.58 -7.45 -1.71
N GLY A 179 3.57 -6.69 -2.80
CA GLY A 179 4.42 -5.50 -2.94
C GLY A 179 5.90 -5.77 -3.28
N SER A 180 6.31 -7.03 -3.46
CA SER A 180 7.73 -7.41 -3.64
C SER A 180 8.22 -7.38 -5.09
N MET A 181 7.33 -7.57 -6.06
CA MET A 181 7.68 -7.71 -7.47
C MET A 181 7.44 -6.42 -8.27
N ALA A 182 8.52 -5.91 -8.87
CA ALA A 182 8.45 -4.76 -9.78
C ALA A 182 7.60 -5.04 -11.05
N MET A 183 7.12 -3.96 -11.66
CA MET A 183 6.13 -3.99 -12.76
C MET A 183 6.63 -3.25 -14.01
N PRO A 184 7.67 -3.74 -14.70
CA PRO A 184 8.19 -3.08 -15.90
C PRO A 184 7.14 -2.88 -17.02
N GLU A 185 6.09 -3.69 -17.07
CA GLU A 185 4.96 -3.57 -18.00
C GLU A 185 4.04 -2.34 -17.76
N LEU A 186 4.25 -1.61 -16.66
CA LEU A 186 3.52 -0.39 -16.28
C LEU A 186 4.43 0.84 -16.12
N ALA A 187 5.69 0.75 -16.57
CA ALA A 187 6.66 1.83 -16.43
C ALA A 187 6.35 3.05 -17.32
N ASP A 188 5.56 2.89 -18.37
CA ASP A 188 5.11 3.98 -19.25
C ASP A 188 3.94 4.79 -18.67
N LEU A 189 3.33 4.33 -17.57
CA LEU A 189 2.06 4.89 -17.09
C LEU A 189 2.22 6.24 -16.35
N GLY A 190 3.46 6.67 -16.07
CA GLY A 190 3.74 7.93 -15.36
C GLY A 190 3.16 7.95 -13.95
N VAL A 191 3.23 6.83 -13.23
CA VAL A 191 2.77 6.66 -11.84
C VAL A 191 3.95 6.26 -10.95
N ILE A 192 3.81 6.45 -9.65
CA ILE A 192 4.80 6.00 -8.67
C ILE A 192 4.64 4.50 -8.47
N HIS A 193 5.73 3.74 -8.55
CA HIS A 193 5.73 2.31 -8.21
C HIS A 193 6.16 2.15 -6.75
N SER A 194 5.29 1.58 -5.94
CA SER A 194 5.48 1.41 -4.50
C SER A 194 5.95 -0.01 -4.18
N GLY A 195 7.17 -0.11 -3.65
CA GLY A 195 7.77 -1.35 -3.17
C GLY A 195 7.53 -1.58 -1.68
N ARG A 196 8.20 -2.60 -1.14
CA ARG A 196 8.16 -2.97 0.28
C ARG A 196 9.54 -3.23 0.83
N GLY A 197 9.71 -2.98 2.12
CA GLY A 197 10.92 -3.31 2.87
C GLY A 197 10.67 -4.33 3.97
N TYR A 198 10.07 -5.47 3.62
CA TYR A 198 9.83 -6.58 4.55
C TYR A 198 10.76 -7.78 4.32
N ASP A 199 11.56 -7.80 3.26
CA ASP A 199 12.50 -8.89 3.04
C ASP A 199 13.73 -8.81 3.97
N PRO A 200 14.19 -9.93 4.56
CA PRO A 200 13.56 -11.25 4.55
C PRO A 200 12.42 -11.38 5.55
N MET A 201 11.31 -12.01 5.14
CA MET A 201 10.13 -12.20 5.98
C MET A 201 10.39 -12.87 7.34
N PRO A 202 11.30 -13.85 7.51
CA PRO A 202 11.60 -14.37 8.84
C PRO A 202 12.20 -13.36 9.83
N VAL A 203 12.81 -12.27 9.35
CA VAL A 203 13.31 -11.17 10.20
C VAL A 203 12.20 -10.15 10.46
N SER A 204 11.48 -9.71 9.43
CA SER A 204 10.44 -8.68 9.59
C SER A 204 9.14 -9.19 10.21
N HIS A 205 8.81 -10.47 10.06
CA HIS A 205 7.53 -11.09 10.43
C HIS A 205 7.70 -12.30 11.36
N HIS A 206 8.79 -12.38 12.12
CA HIS A 206 8.97 -13.46 13.09
C HIS A 206 7.74 -13.57 14.01
N GLN A 207 7.12 -14.75 14.09
CA GLN A 207 5.92 -15.01 14.89
C GLN A 207 4.68 -14.14 14.55
N ALA A 208 4.63 -13.51 13.37
CA ALA A 208 3.46 -12.76 12.92
C ALA A 208 2.33 -13.73 12.50
N THR A 209 1.32 -13.91 13.36
CA THR A 209 0.27 -14.93 13.18
C THR A 209 -0.60 -14.74 11.94
N TRP A 210 -0.64 -13.54 11.37
CA TRP A 210 -1.34 -13.25 10.12
C TRP A 210 -0.57 -13.67 8.86
N TRP A 211 0.74 -13.94 8.97
CA TRP A 211 1.57 -14.41 7.87
C TRP A 211 1.67 -15.94 7.90
N ASN A 212 1.15 -16.64 6.89
CA ASN A 212 1.12 -18.11 6.85
C ASN A 212 2.50 -18.77 7.04
N GLY A 213 3.59 -18.09 6.62
CA GLY A 213 4.95 -18.61 6.74
C GLY A 213 5.55 -18.55 8.15
N HIS A 214 4.93 -17.87 9.11
CA HIS A 214 5.51 -17.60 10.43
C HIS A 214 5.82 -18.86 11.24
N ALA A 215 5.06 -19.95 11.03
CA ALA A 215 5.20 -21.19 11.79
C ALA A 215 6.32 -22.09 11.24
N GLN A 216 6.66 -21.98 9.95
CA GLN A 216 7.69 -22.82 9.31
C GLN A 216 8.98 -22.05 8.98
N CYS A 217 9.01 -20.74 9.22
CA CYS A 217 10.20 -19.95 8.96
C CYS A 217 11.29 -20.23 10.01
N PRO A 218 12.58 -20.16 9.62
CA PRO A 218 13.68 -20.18 10.59
C PRO A 218 13.55 -19.04 11.61
N ALA A 219 14.20 -19.21 12.76
CA ALA A 219 14.39 -18.11 13.71
C ALA A 219 15.10 -16.91 13.04
N PRO A 220 14.81 -15.67 13.45
CA PRO A 220 15.41 -14.50 12.85
C PRO A 220 16.91 -14.51 13.09
N LEU A 221 17.67 -14.19 12.05
CA LEU A 221 19.11 -14.01 12.08
C LEU A 221 19.45 -12.90 11.09
N TYR A 222 20.36 -12.00 11.45
CA TYR A 222 20.87 -11.03 10.49
C TYR A 222 22.23 -10.47 10.94
N PRO A 223 23.23 -10.38 10.04
CA PRO A 223 23.24 -10.93 8.68
C PRO A 223 23.41 -12.46 8.67
N GLY A 224 23.26 -13.09 7.49
CA GLY A 224 23.58 -14.50 7.26
C GLY A 224 22.41 -15.48 7.36
N LEU A 225 21.17 -15.00 7.48
CA LEU A 225 20.00 -15.87 7.49
C LEU A 225 19.88 -16.64 6.19
N LYS A 226 19.80 -17.97 6.27
CA LYS A 226 19.51 -18.83 5.12
C LYS A 226 18.02 -19.07 5.02
N TRP A 227 17.39 -18.56 3.96
CA TRP A 227 15.95 -18.74 3.73
C TRP A 227 15.64 -18.67 2.24
N GLN A 228 14.76 -19.56 1.77
CA GLN A 228 14.38 -19.71 0.35
C GLN A 228 15.57 -19.79 -0.62
N GLY A 229 16.60 -20.57 -0.25
CA GLY A 229 17.78 -20.77 -1.09
C GLY A 229 18.72 -19.57 -1.18
N ARG A 230 18.53 -18.54 -0.34
CA ARG A 230 19.36 -17.34 -0.28
C ARG A 230 19.96 -17.16 1.12
N THR A 231 21.21 -16.68 1.17
CA THR A 231 21.80 -16.10 2.39
C THR A 231 21.49 -14.61 2.40
N TRP A 232 20.81 -14.14 3.44
CA TRP A 232 20.35 -12.75 3.56
C TRP A 232 21.36 -11.89 4.30
N ASP A 233 21.92 -10.94 3.56
CA ASP A 233 22.84 -9.88 3.96
C ASP A 233 22.53 -8.62 3.11
N LEU A 234 23.34 -7.57 3.22
CA LEU A 234 23.20 -6.35 2.41
C LEU A 234 23.22 -6.63 0.89
N ALA A 235 24.06 -7.56 0.42
CA ALA A 235 24.16 -7.87 -0.99
C ALA A 235 22.87 -8.54 -1.51
N ALA A 236 22.29 -9.43 -0.72
CA ALA A 236 20.98 -10.03 -0.98
C ALA A 236 19.84 -9.01 -0.98
N LEU A 237 19.83 -8.05 -0.05
CA LEU A 237 18.85 -6.94 -0.07
C LEU A 237 18.98 -6.11 -1.36
N ARG A 238 20.20 -5.72 -1.73
CA ARG A 238 20.47 -4.99 -2.98
C ARG A 238 20.05 -5.78 -4.21
N ALA A 239 20.21 -7.10 -4.19
CA ALA A 239 19.74 -7.99 -5.26
C ALA A 239 18.20 -8.03 -5.34
N ALA A 240 17.50 -8.06 -4.19
CA ALA A 240 16.04 -8.01 -4.13
C ALA A 240 15.47 -6.71 -4.71
N TYR A 241 16.14 -5.56 -4.49
CA TYR A 241 15.75 -4.28 -5.07
C TYR A 241 16.20 -4.06 -6.52
N ARG A 242 17.04 -4.95 -7.10
CA ARG A 242 17.56 -4.77 -8.47
C ARG A 242 16.44 -4.59 -9.53
N PRO A 243 15.33 -5.36 -9.52
CA PRO A 243 14.24 -5.14 -10.46
C PRO A 243 13.60 -3.75 -10.33
N TRP A 244 13.45 -3.24 -9.11
CA TRP A 244 12.94 -1.90 -8.84
C TRP A 244 13.86 -0.80 -9.38
N LEU A 245 15.18 -0.94 -9.15
CA LEU A 245 16.19 -0.04 -9.71
C LEU A 245 16.19 -0.08 -11.26
N ASN A 246 15.94 -1.23 -11.87
CA ASN A 246 15.83 -1.34 -13.32
C ASN A 246 14.59 -0.61 -13.87
N VAL A 247 13.48 -0.62 -13.14
CA VAL A 247 12.30 0.18 -13.47
C VAL A 247 12.58 1.67 -13.26
N GLN A 248 13.26 2.05 -12.17
CA GLN A 248 13.67 3.42 -11.89
C GLN A 248 14.55 4.01 -13.00
N LYS A 249 15.49 3.23 -13.55
CA LYS A 249 16.34 3.63 -14.70
C LYS A 249 15.55 3.99 -15.96
N ARG A 250 14.28 3.61 -16.05
CA ARG A 250 13.37 3.96 -17.15
C ARG A 250 12.60 5.26 -16.90
N GLY A 251 12.95 6.01 -15.84
CA GLY A 251 12.33 7.29 -15.49
C GLY A 251 11.14 7.17 -14.52
N VAL A 252 10.87 5.98 -13.99
CA VAL A 252 9.77 5.75 -13.05
C VAL A 252 10.19 6.15 -11.63
N ALA A 253 9.34 6.93 -10.95
CA ALA A 253 9.51 7.20 -9.53
C ALA A 253 9.21 5.94 -8.69
N ILE A 254 10.14 5.58 -7.81
CA ILE A 254 9.98 4.46 -6.87
C ILE A 254 9.85 5.02 -5.46
N HIS A 255 8.91 4.50 -4.68
CA HIS A 255 8.75 4.78 -3.25
C HIS A 255 8.62 3.45 -2.48
N ILE A 256 8.93 3.44 -1.19
CA ILE A 256 8.69 2.29 -0.31
C ILE A 256 7.49 2.63 0.57
N GLY A 257 6.31 2.17 0.17
CA GLY A 257 5.05 2.49 0.85
C GLY A 257 4.96 1.91 2.25
N GLU A 258 5.59 0.74 2.47
CA GLU A 258 5.70 0.12 3.78
C GLU A 258 7.03 -0.62 3.96
N PHE A 259 7.57 -0.56 5.18
CA PHE A 259 8.67 -1.39 5.64
C PHE A 259 8.64 -1.45 7.17
N GLY A 260 9.32 -2.42 7.77
CA GLY A 260 9.43 -2.50 9.22
C GLY A 260 9.69 -3.91 9.74
N CYS A 261 9.83 -4.02 11.07
CA CYS A 261 10.07 -5.28 11.76
C CYS A 261 9.05 -5.45 12.89
N PHE A 262 8.43 -6.62 12.97
CA PHE A 262 7.48 -6.95 14.02
C PHE A 262 8.20 -7.13 15.37
N ASN A 263 7.48 -6.86 16.46
CA ASN A 263 8.03 -6.74 17.81
C ASN A 263 8.49 -8.06 18.47
N ARG A 264 8.47 -9.18 17.73
CA ARG A 264 8.91 -10.49 18.22
C ARG A 264 10.33 -10.82 17.82
N THR A 265 10.89 -10.12 16.84
CA THR A 265 12.30 -10.25 16.48
C THR A 265 13.20 -9.61 17.55
N PRO A 266 14.28 -10.28 18.00
CA PRO A 266 15.24 -9.67 18.92
C PRO A 266 15.73 -8.32 18.39
N ASN A 267 15.70 -7.30 19.25
CA ASN A 267 15.89 -5.92 18.82
C ASN A 267 17.27 -5.67 18.18
N ASP A 268 18.30 -6.34 18.65
CA ASP A 268 19.65 -6.24 18.07
C ASP A 268 19.70 -6.77 16.62
N ILE A 269 18.96 -7.84 16.33
CA ILE A 269 18.80 -8.38 14.97
C ILE A 269 18.02 -7.40 14.10
N ALA A 270 16.89 -6.87 14.62
CA ALA A 270 16.07 -5.90 13.91
C ALA A 270 16.85 -4.64 13.53
N LEU A 271 17.63 -4.08 14.47
CA LEU A 271 18.43 -2.89 14.24
C LEU A 271 19.55 -3.10 13.22
N ARG A 272 20.23 -4.26 13.24
CA ARG A 272 21.25 -4.60 12.21
C ARG A 272 20.62 -4.66 10.81
N TRP A 273 19.44 -5.29 10.70
CA TRP A 273 18.72 -5.38 9.43
C TRP A 273 18.20 -4.02 8.95
N LEU A 274 17.63 -3.20 9.85
CA LEU A 274 17.16 -1.85 9.52
C LEU A 274 18.30 -0.94 9.07
N ALA A 275 19.49 -1.06 9.67
CA ALA A 275 20.67 -0.31 9.25
C ALA A 275 21.05 -0.61 7.79
N ASP A 276 21.06 -1.88 7.38
CA ASP A 276 21.34 -2.28 6.00
C ASP A 276 20.19 -1.95 5.02
N LEU A 277 18.94 -1.91 5.50
CA LEU A 277 17.78 -1.55 4.68
C LEU A 277 17.73 -0.04 4.37
N LEU A 278 18.13 0.80 5.33
CA LEU A 278 18.06 2.25 5.24
C LEU A 278 19.36 2.92 4.75
N GLY A 279 20.51 2.25 4.89
CA GLY A 279 21.85 2.74 4.52
C GLY A 279 22.27 2.40 3.10
#